data_AF-A0A191TDC7-F1
#
_entry.id   AF-A0A191TDC7-F1
#
_cell.length_a   1.000
_cell.length_b   1.000
_cell.length_c   1.000
_cell.angle_alpha   90.00
_cell.angle_beta   90.00
_cell.angle_gamma   90.00
#
_symmetry.space_group_name_H-M   'P 1'
#
loop_
_entity.id
_entity.type
_entity.pdbx_description
1 polymer ?
#
loop_
_entity_poly.entity_id
_entity_poly.type
_entity_poly.pdbx_seq_one_letter_code
_entity_poly.pdbx_strand_id
1 'polypeptide(L)' 'VITSGLSIYDTMNFIRPDVSTICIGQAASMGAFLLSCGAKGKRFSLPHSRIMIHQ' A
#
# COMPACT_ATOMS: atom_id res chain seq x y z
N VAL A 1 -9.01 12.31 1.82
CA VAL A 1 -8.90 12.18 3.29
C VAL A 1 -7.64 11.38 3.61
N ILE A 2 -6.62 12.00 4.20
CA ILE A 2 -5.31 11.36 4.51
C ILE A 2 -5.45 10.41 5.71
N THR A 3 -6.22 10.83 6.72
CA THR A 3 -6.44 10.08 7.96
C THR A 3 -7.06 8.71 7.71
N SER A 4 -7.95 8.56 6.73
CA SER A 4 -8.49 7.25 6.34
C SER A 4 -7.39 6.28 5.89
N GLY A 5 -6.40 6.76 5.13
CA GLY A 5 -5.27 5.92 4.73
C GLY A 5 -4.36 5.57 5.90
N LEU A 6 -4.19 6.48 6.88
CA LEU A 6 -3.48 6.17 8.12
C LEU A 6 -4.21 5.10 8.95
N SER A 7 -5.55 5.15 9.02
CA SER A 7 -6.33 4.10 9.70
C SER A 7 -6.16 2.72 9.05
N ILE A 8 -6.04 2.66 7.72
CA ILE A 8 -5.74 1.40 7.01
C ILE A 8 -4.32 0.94 7.37
N TYR A 9 -3.34 1.83 7.36
CA TYR A 9 -1.97 1.53 7.75
C TYR A 9 -1.87 1.00 9.17
N ASP A 10 -2.54 1.64 10.14
CA ASP A 10 -2.55 1.18 11.53
C ASP A 10 -3.20 -0.21 11.65
N THR A 11 -4.28 -0.45 10.89
CA THR A 11 -4.93 -1.76 10.83
C THR A 11 -3.99 -2.83 10.28
N MET A 12 -3.23 -2.53 9.22
CA MET A 12 -2.24 -3.46 8.65
C MET A 12 -1.17 -3.88 9.67
N ASN A 13 -0.82 -2.99 10.62
CA ASN A 13 0.15 -3.28 11.67
C ASN A 13 -0.47 -3.90 12.93
N PHE A 14 -1.76 -3.66 13.18
CA PHE A 14 -2.47 -4.17 14.35
C PHE A 14 -2.80 -5.66 14.22
N ILE A 15 -3.16 -6.11 13.01
CA ILE A 15 -3.56 -7.50 12.79
C ILE A 15 -2.35 -8.44 12.82
N ARG A 16 -2.56 -9.66 13.33
CA ARG A 16 -1.51 -10.68 13.46
C ARG A 16 -0.89 -11.21 12.16
N PRO A 17 -1.63 -11.39 11.04
CA PRO A 17 -1.04 -11.94 9.82
C PRO A 17 -0.26 -10.88 9.03
N ASP A 18 0.78 -11.33 8.31
CA ASP A 18 1.49 -10.48 7.36
C ASP A 18 0.56 -10.00 6.24
N VAL A 19 0.57 -8.69 5.96
CA VAL A 19 -0.19 -8.12 4.85
C VAL A 19 0.62 -8.20 3.55
N SER A 20 0.04 -8.82 2.52
CA SER A 20 0.56 -8.78 1.15
C SER A 20 -0.10 -7.64 0.38
N THR A 21 0.68 -6.86 -0.35
CA THR A 21 0.19 -5.76 -1.17
C THR A 21 0.52 -6.01 -2.64
N ILE A 22 -0.46 -5.77 -3.53
CA ILE A 22 -0.30 -5.96 -4.97
C ILE A 22 -0.86 -4.74 -5.69
N CYS A 23 -0.01 -4.03 -6.43
CA CYS A 23 -0.47 -2.93 -7.28
C CYS A 23 -0.97 -3.47 -8.62
N ILE A 24 -2.25 -3.22 -8.90
CA ILE A 24 -2.91 -3.52 -10.18
C ILE A 24 -3.38 -2.19 -10.78
N GLY A 25 -2.86 -1.83 -11.94
CA GLY A 25 -3.21 -0.59 -12.63
C GLY A 25 -2.50 0.64 -12.04
N GLN A 26 -2.97 1.18 -10.91
CA GLN A 26 -2.37 2.39 -10.34
C GLN A 26 -2.47 2.45 -8.80
N ALA A 27 -1.36 2.79 -8.17
CA ALA A 27 -1.28 3.18 -6.77
C ALA A 27 -0.76 4.63 -6.70
N ALA A 28 -1.65 5.57 -6.39
CA ALA A 28 -1.34 7.01 -6.35
C ALA A 28 -1.56 7.58 -4.95
N SER A 29 -0.70 8.51 -4.52
CA SER A 29 -0.82 9.20 -3.23
C SER A 29 -0.89 8.19 -2.07
N MET A 30 -1.92 8.25 -1.22
CA MET A 30 -2.13 7.27 -0.14
C MET A 30 -2.18 5.80 -0.62
N GLY A 31 -2.57 5.54 -1.87
CA GLY A 31 -2.48 4.19 -2.44
C GLY A 31 -1.02 3.71 -2.61
N ALA A 32 -0.11 4.60 -3.03
CA ALA A 32 1.31 4.29 -3.14
C ALA A 32 1.95 4.08 -1.76
N PHE A 33 1.54 4.90 -0.78
CA PHE A 33 1.94 4.72 0.61
C PHE A 33 1.54 3.33 1.13
N LEU A 34 0.25 2.99 1.05
CA LEU A 34 -0.26 1.69 1.53
C LEU A 34 0.37 0.50 0.82
N LEU A 35 0.60 0.60 -0.50
CA LEU A 35 1.32 -0.43 -1.26
C LEU A 35 2.70 -0.73 -0.65
N SER A 36 3.42 0.30 -0.19
CA SER A 36 4.76 0.15 0.39
C SER A 36 4.76 -0.46 1.80
N CYS A 37 3.63 -0.40 2.51
CA CYS A 37 3.46 -0.82 3.90
C CYS A 37 3.19 -2.32 4.07
N GLY A 38 3.00 -3.08 2.97
CA GLY A 38 2.95 -4.54 3.03
C GLY A 38 4.23 -5.15 3.60
N ALA A 39 4.14 -6.37 4.12
CA ALA A 39 5.28 -7.08 4.70
C ALA A 39 6.43 -7.20 3.69
N LYS A 40 7.68 -7.09 4.16
CA LYS A 40 8.88 -7.17 3.30
C LYS A 40 8.89 -8.50 2.53
N GLY A 41 9.10 -8.44 1.22
CA GLY A 41 9.04 -9.60 0.33
C GLY A 41 7.62 -10.00 -0.12
N LYS A 42 6.58 -9.33 0.38
CA LYS A 42 5.17 -9.52 0.00
C LYS A 42 4.55 -8.27 -0.64
N ARG A 43 5.37 -7.43 -1.28
CA ARG A 43 4.95 -6.20 -1.97
C ARG A 43 5.21 -6.37 -3.45
N PHE A 44 4.15 -6.44 -4.24
CA PHE A 44 4.22 -6.77 -5.64
C PHE A 44 3.56 -5.70 -6.50
N SER A 45 3.93 -5.68 -7.76
CA SER A 45 3.34 -4.80 -8.77
C SER A 45 3.35 -5.54 -10.10
N LEU A 46 2.27 -5.40 -10.88
CA LEU A 46 2.24 -5.90 -12.24
C LEU A 46 3.12 -5.04 -13.18
N PRO A 47 3.59 -5.58 -14.32
CA PRO A 47 4.52 -4.88 -15.22
C PRO A 47 4.06 -3.53 -15.76
N HIS A 48 2.75 -3.32 -15.88
CA HIS A 48 2.16 -2.08 -16.40
C HIS A 48 1.52 -1.20 -15.32
N SER A 49 1.71 -1.53 -14.05
CA SER A 49 1.20 -0.72 -12.95
C SER A 49 1.99 0.58 -12.79
N ARG A 50 1.32 1.66 -12.42
CA ARG A 50 1.94 2.95 -12.10
C ARG A 50 1.89 3.27 -10.61
N ILE A 51 3.04 3.64 -10.06
CA ILE A 51 3.18 4.09 -8.67
C ILE A 51 3.51 5.58 -8.72
N MET A 52 2.67 6.41 -8.11
CA MET A 52 2.83 7.86 -8.14
C MET A 52 2.79 8.43 -6.72
N ILE A 53 3.90 9.04 -6.33
CA ILE A 53 4.04 9.77 -5.07
C ILE A 53 4.09 11.25 -5.41
N HIS A 54 3.32 12.04 -4.68
CA HIS A 54 3.36 13.50 -4.73
C HIS A 54 3.27 14.03 -3.30
N GLN A 55 3.69 15.29 -3.12
CA GLN A 55 3.49 16.00 -1.85
C GLN A 55 2.08 16.57 -1.76
#